data_AF-A0A257LSH7-F1
#
_entry.id   AF-A0A257LSH7-F1
#
_cell.length_a   1.000
_cell.length_b   1.000
_cell.length_c   1.000
_cell.angle_alpha   90.00
_cell.angle_beta   90.00
_cell.angle_gamma   90.00
#
_symmetry.space_group_name_H-M   'P 1'
#
loop_
_entity.id
_entity.type
_entity.pdbx_description
1 polymer ?
#
loop_
_entity_poly.entity_id
_entity_poly.type
_entity_poly.pdbx_seq_one_letter_code
_entity_poly.pdbx_strand_id
1 'polypeptide(L)'
;MLVNPVDATAIATCAASRKVIVQHSVLVAGASLIRIPLADSLTVTAVQLAMFRALARLHRRPEDDRELSAVLASIGGGMLSFLIGRSGPALAFKTAALAIPVVGPLVRYGAGPALMAGYTWVLGEAFRRHFAAGGSTRDFTVKRFREIARDLMPQGSLG
;
A
#
# COMPACT_ATOMS: atom_id res chain seq x y z
N MET A 1 20.09 27.20 10.44
CA MET A 1 18.70 26.87 10.04
C MET A 1 18.18 25.85 11.05
N LEU A 2 17.49 26.31 12.10
CA LEU A 2 16.96 25.42 13.14
C LEU A 2 15.66 24.82 12.62
N VAL A 3 15.67 23.51 12.33
CA VAL A 3 14.45 22.75 12.03
C VAL A 3 13.52 22.85 13.25
N ASN A 4 12.29 23.30 13.04
CA ASN A 4 11.31 23.41 14.12
C ASN A 4 11.00 21.99 14.67
N PRO A 5 10.86 21.79 15.99
CA PRO A 5 10.49 20.50 16.57
C PRO A 5 9.24 19.86 15.95
N VAL A 6 8.31 20.65 15.42
CA VAL A 6 7.13 20.17 14.68
C VAL A 6 7.55 19.50 13.36
N ASP A 7 8.45 20.12 12.60
CA ASP A 7 8.95 19.60 11.33
C ASP A 7 9.80 18.33 11.53
N ALA A 8 10.62 18.30 12.58
CA ALA A 8 11.41 17.12 12.94
C ALA A 8 10.51 15.91 13.25
N THR A 9 9.41 16.13 13.96
CA THR A 9 8.42 15.09 14.28
C THR A 9 7.72 14.58 13.02
N ALA A 10 7.32 15.49 12.11
CA ALA A 10 6.70 15.13 10.84
C ALA A 10 7.63 14.30 9.94
N ILE A 11 8.91 14.68 9.85
CA ILE A 11 9.94 13.96 9.10
C ILE A 11 10.16 12.55 9.69
N ALA A 12 10.26 12.44 11.02
CA ALA A 12 10.43 11.15 11.70
C ALA A 12 9.24 10.20 11.44
N THR A 13 8.00 10.71 11.54
CA THR A 13 6.80 9.92 11.22
C THR A 13 6.79 9.48 9.77
N CYS A 14 7.19 10.35 8.83
CA CYS A 14 7.26 10.01 7.41
C CYS A 14 8.27 8.87 7.14
N ALA A 15 9.46 8.95 7.75
CA ALA A 15 10.49 7.93 7.63
C ALA A 15 10.05 6.59 8.25
N ALA A 16 9.45 6.61 9.44
CA ALA A 16 8.93 5.43 10.12
C ALA A 16 7.82 4.74 9.30
N SER A 17 6.86 5.52 8.80
CA SER A 17 5.78 5.01 7.96
C SER A 17 6.31 4.37 6.68
N ARG A 18 7.31 4.97 6.02
CA ARG A 18 7.94 4.39 4.83
C ARG A 18 8.60 3.04 5.13
N LYS A 19 9.29 2.91 6.27
CA LYS A 19 9.90 1.64 6.70
C LYS A 19 8.86 0.55 6.91
N VAL A 20 7.75 0.89 7.57
CA VAL A 20 6.60 -0.02 7.78
C VAL A 20 6.05 -0.50 6.43
N ILE A 21 5.80 0.42 5.49
CA ILE A 21 5.27 0.09 4.16
C ILE A 21 6.21 -0.88 3.44
N VAL A 22 7.50 -0.54 3.36
CA VAL A 22 8.52 -1.36 2.69
C VAL A 22 8.59 -2.78 3.28
N GLN A 23 8.62 -2.89 4.61
CA GLN A 23 8.70 -4.18 5.28
C GLN A 23 7.47 -5.05 4.98
N HIS A 24 6.27 -4.48 5.05
CA HIS A 24 5.03 -5.22 4.81
C HIS A 24 4.87 -5.56 3.32
N SER A 25 5.31 -4.71 2.39
CA SER A 25 5.36 -5.05 0.96
C SER A 25 6.23 -6.26 0.67
N VAL A 26 7.41 -6.36 1.28
CA VAL A 26 8.29 -7.53 1.13
C VAL A 26 7.68 -8.77 1.78
N LEU A 27 7.06 -8.64 2.95
CA LEU A 27 6.35 -9.74 3.60
C LEU A 27 5.19 -10.28 2.75
N VAL A 28 4.40 -9.40 2.12
CA VAL A 28 3.33 -9.80 1.19
C VAL A 28 3.90 -10.52 -0.03
N ALA A 29 5.04 -10.08 -0.56
CA ALA A 29 5.71 -10.77 -1.66
C ALA A 29 6.08 -12.21 -1.27
N GLY A 30 6.62 -12.38 -0.06
CA GLY A 30 6.93 -13.71 0.49
C GLY A 30 5.68 -14.56 0.74
N ALA A 31 4.63 -13.97 1.30
CA ALA A 31 3.35 -14.65 1.53
C ALA A 31 2.69 -15.11 0.22
N SER A 32 2.87 -14.37 -0.88
CA SER A 32 2.34 -14.70 -2.21
C SER A 32 3.07 -15.86 -2.90
N LEU A 33 4.19 -16.33 -2.34
CA LEU A 33 4.92 -17.51 -2.80
C LEU A 33 4.43 -18.81 -2.13
N ILE A 34 3.66 -18.69 -1.06
CA ILE A 34 2.96 -19.81 -0.44
C ILE A 34 1.96 -20.33 -1.49
N ARG A 35 1.83 -21.65 -1.64
CA ARG A 35 1.01 -22.28 -2.70
C ARG A 35 -0.32 -22.80 -2.17
N ILE A 36 -0.90 -22.15 -1.16
CA ILE A 36 -2.17 -22.57 -0.55
C ILE A 36 -3.20 -21.48 -0.84
N PRO A 37 -4.04 -21.63 -1.89
CA PRO A 37 -4.86 -20.55 -2.45
C PRO A 37 -5.72 -19.77 -1.45
N LEU A 38 -6.19 -20.41 -0.37
CA LEU A 38 -6.98 -19.80 0.69
C LEU A 38 -6.13 -19.18 1.81
N ALA A 39 -5.01 -19.80 2.17
CA ALA A 39 -4.12 -19.28 3.20
C ALA A 39 -3.35 -18.05 2.72
N ASP A 40 -3.05 -17.97 1.43
CA ASP A 40 -2.29 -16.85 0.84
C ASP A 40 -3.09 -15.55 0.94
N SER A 41 -4.38 -15.57 0.60
CA SER A 41 -5.26 -14.39 0.67
C SER A 41 -5.46 -13.90 2.11
N LEU A 42 -5.68 -14.82 3.06
CA LEU A 42 -5.81 -14.46 4.48
C LEU A 42 -4.51 -13.92 5.05
N THR A 43 -3.37 -14.52 4.70
CA THR A 43 -2.05 -14.08 5.15
C THR A 43 -1.72 -12.69 4.59
N VAL A 44 -1.95 -12.45 3.30
CA VAL A 44 -1.75 -11.13 2.67
C VAL A 44 -2.65 -10.09 3.34
N THR A 45 -3.92 -10.42 3.55
CA THR A 45 -4.88 -9.53 4.24
C THR A 45 -4.41 -9.21 5.66
N ALA A 46 -3.94 -10.21 6.41
CA ALA A 46 -3.44 -10.01 7.76
C ALA A 46 -2.19 -9.10 7.80
N VAL A 47 -1.26 -9.28 6.86
CA VAL A 47 -0.07 -8.43 6.71
C VAL A 47 -0.46 -7.00 6.34
N GLN A 48 -1.39 -6.80 5.41
CA GLN A 48 -1.89 -5.48 5.03
C GLN A 48 -2.65 -4.78 6.17
N LEU A 49 -3.43 -5.52 6.95
CA LEU A 49 -4.12 -4.99 8.12
C LEU A 49 -3.13 -4.59 9.23
N ALA A 50 -2.09 -5.39 9.47
CA ALA A 50 -1.01 -5.04 10.40
C ALA A 50 -0.27 -3.76 9.97
N MET A 51 -0.03 -3.60 8.66
CA MET A 51 0.53 -2.37 8.09
C MET A 51 -0.37 -1.16 8.39
N PHE A 52 -1.68 -1.29 8.18
CA PHE A 52 -2.65 -0.21 8.45
C PHE A 52 -2.71 0.18 9.92
N ARG A 53 -2.71 -0.78 10.85
CA ARG A 53 -2.63 -0.51 12.29
C ARG A 53 -1.34 0.25 12.64
N ALA A 54 -0.21 -0.20 12.13
CA ALA A 54 1.07 0.46 12.37
C ALA A 54 1.10 1.91 11.83
N LEU A 55 0.52 2.15 10.64
CA LEU A 55 0.37 3.50 10.09
C LEU A 55 -0.59 4.36 10.91
N ALA A 56 -1.72 3.81 11.37
CA ALA A 56 -2.66 4.52 12.23
C ALA A 56 -1.97 4.96 13.54
N ARG A 57 -1.21 4.07 14.18
CA ARG A 57 -0.39 4.40 15.37
C ARG A 57 0.58 5.54 15.13
N LEU A 58 1.37 5.44 14.07
CA LEU A 58 2.38 6.45 13.74
C LEU A 58 1.75 7.82 13.49
N HIS A 59 0.56 7.85 12.90
CA HIS A 59 -0.20 9.06 12.63
C HIS A 59 -1.18 9.45 13.74
N ARG A 60 -1.13 8.79 14.92
CA ARG A 60 -2.00 9.03 16.08
C ARG A 60 -3.49 8.97 15.73
N ARG A 61 -3.87 7.99 14.90
CA ARG A 61 -5.25 7.69 14.50
C ARG A 61 -5.79 6.48 15.24
N PRO A 62 -7.12 6.36 15.41
CA PRO A 62 -7.73 5.19 16.03
C PRO A 62 -7.37 3.90 15.28
N GLU A 63 -7.00 2.87 16.04
CA GLU A 63 -6.75 1.51 15.55
C GLU A 63 -8.03 0.66 15.60
N ASP A 64 -9.10 1.10 14.92
CA ASP A 64 -10.32 0.30 14.82
C ASP A 64 -10.16 -0.76 13.73
N ASP A 65 -9.95 -2.00 14.15
CA ASP A 65 -9.79 -3.15 13.27
C ASP A 65 -10.96 -3.38 12.32
N ARG A 66 -12.20 -3.06 12.74
CA ARG A 66 -13.38 -3.19 11.88
C ARG A 66 -13.33 -2.15 10.79
N GLU A 67 -12.98 -0.91 11.10
CA GLU A 67 -12.84 0.16 10.10
C GLU A 67 -11.69 -0.14 9.12
N LEU A 68 -10.52 -0.51 9.64
CA LEU A 68 -9.35 -0.81 8.82
C LEU A 68 -9.59 -2.00 7.90
N SER A 69 -10.26 -3.05 8.40
CA SER A 69 -10.62 -4.22 7.60
C SER A 69 -11.68 -3.90 6.56
N ALA A 70 -12.67 -3.06 6.89
CA ALA A 70 -13.71 -2.64 5.95
C ALA A 70 -13.12 -1.82 4.79
N VAL A 71 -12.20 -0.91 5.10
CA VAL A 71 -11.45 -0.13 4.10
C VAL A 71 -10.61 -1.05 3.21
N LEU A 72 -9.88 -1.99 3.82
CA LEU A 72 -9.06 -2.95 3.08
C LEU A 72 -9.92 -3.82 2.16
N ALA A 73 -11.06 -4.32 2.63
CA ALA A 73 -12.01 -5.09 1.82
C ALA A 73 -12.58 -4.27 0.65
N SER A 74 -12.93 -3.00 0.91
CA SER A 74 -13.46 -2.09 -0.11
C SER A 74 -12.46 -1.84 -1.26
N ILE A 75 -11.17 -1.68 -0.93
CA ILE A 75 -10.12 -1.43 -1.93
C ILE A 75 -9.64 -2.73 -2.58
N GLY A 76 -9.46 -3.78 -1.76
CA GLY A 76 -8.92 -5.08 -2.18
C GLY A 76 -9.82 -5.80 -3.20
N GLY A 77 -11.14 -5.76 -3.01
CA GLY A 77 -12.09 -6.45 -3.89
C GLY A 77 -12.04 -6.00 -5.36
N GLY A 78 -11.83 -4.69 -5.61
CA GLY A 78 -11.70 -4.16 -6.98
C GLY A 78 -10.28 -4.33 -7.56
N MET A 79 -9.27 -4.42 -6.71
CA MET A 79 -7.88 -4.43 -7.14
C MET A 79 -7.46 -5.74 -7.79
N LEU A 80 -7.93 -6.89 -7.30
CA LEU A 80 -7.55 -8.17 -7.88
C LEU A 80 -7.94 -8.25 -9.37
N SER A 81 -9.17 -7.83 -9.69
CA SER A 81 -9.69 -7.70 -11.06
C SER A 81 -8.87 -6.71 -11.90
N PHE A 82 -8.43 -5.60 -11.30
CA PHE A 82 -7.55 -4.63 -11.96
C PHE A 82 -6.17 -5.21 -12.28
N LEU A 83 -5.54 -5.92 -11.34
CA LEU A 83 -4.19 -6.48 -11.50
C LEU A 83 -4.15 -7.62 -12.53
N ILE A 84 -5.17 -8.48 -12.59
CA ILE A 84 -5.24 -9.54 -13.61
C ILE A 84 -5.71 -9.01 -14.98
N GLY A 85 -6.32 -7.83 -14.99
CA GLY A 85 -6.77 -7.16 -16.21
C GLY A 85 -5.64 -6.86 -17.21
N ARG A 86 -6.04 -6.75 -18.48
CA ARG A 86 -5.18 -6.32 -19.60
C ARG A 86 -5.51 -4.91 -20.09
N SER A 87 -6.17 -4.11 -19.27
CA SER A 87 -6.44 -2.71 -19.61
C SER A 87 -5.13 -1.91 -19.62
N GLY A 88 -5.06 -0.84 -20.43
CA GLY A 88 -3.90 0.07 -20.46
C GLY A 88 -3.43 0.52 -19.07
N PRO A 89 -4.34 0.97 -18.18
CA PRO A 89 -4.04 1.29 -16.78
C PRO A 89 -3.39 0.13 -16.00
N ALA A 90 -3.88 -1.09 -16.16
CA ALA A 90 -3.34 -2.27 -15.48
C ALA A 90 -1.93 -2.61 -15.97
N LEU A 91 -1.66 -2.48 -17.27
CA LEU A 91 -0.31 -2.69 -17.82
C LEU A 91 0.66 -1.62 -17.32
N ALA A 92 0.24 -0.35 -17.34
CA ALA A 92 1.05 0.75 -16.82
C ALA A 92 1.34 0.59 -15.32
N PHE A 93 0.39 0.06 -14.54
CA PHE A 93 0.62 -0.23 -13.13
C PHE A 93 1.71 -1.29 -12.99
N LYS A 94 1.61 -2.36 -13.78
CA LYS A 94 2.56 -3.48 -13.72
C LYS A 94 3.97 -2.99 -13.99
N THR A 95 4.19 -2.15 -15.00
CA THR A 95 5.52 -1.61 -15.32
C THR A 95 6.00 -0.62 -14.26
N ALA A 96 5.13 0.29 -13.80
CA ALA A 96 5.47 1.27 -12.76
C ALA A 96 5.82 0.62 -11.42
N ALA A 97 5.11 -0.45 -11.03
CA ALA A 97 5.38 -1.19 -9.81
C ALA A 97 6.79 -1.78 -9.79
N LEU A 98 7.31 -2.22 -10.95
CA LEU A 98 8.67 -2.75 -11.04
C LEU A 98 9.75 -1.67 -10.90
N ALA A 99 9.42 -0.41 -11.18
CA ALA A 99 10.34 0.72 -11.00
C ALA A 99 10.54 1.10 -9.52
N ILE A 100 9.72 0.57 -8.59
CA ILE A 100 9.91 0.80 -7.16
C ILE A 100 11.19 0.07 -6.74
N PRO A 101 12.21 0.74 -6.16
CA PRO A 101 13.51 0.14 -5.86
C PRO A 101 13.47 -1.10 -4.96
N VAL A 102 12.47 -1.18 -4.08
CA VAL A 102 12.23 -2.33 -3.19
C VAL A 102 11.55 -3.49 -3.91
N VAL A 103 10.76 -3.21 -4.96
CA VAL A 103 9.95 -4.19 -5.67
C VAL A 103 10.70 -4.79 -6.85
N GLY A 104 11.48 -3.99 -7.57
CA GLY A 104 12.27 -4.45 -8.72
C GLY A 104 13.09 -5.73 -8.46
N PRO A 105 13.84 -5.83 -7.33
CA PRO A 105 14.56 -7.04 -6.98
C PRO A 105 13.69 -8.28 -6.75
N LEU A 106 12.41 -8.11 -6.41
CA LEU A 106 11.48 -9.21 -6.17
C LEU A 106 11.00 -9.89 -7.46
N VAL A 107 11.18 -9.25 -8.62
CA VAL A 107 10.86 -9.83 -9.94
C VAL A 107 11.58 -11.15 -10.18
N ARG A 108 12.78 -11.33 -9.61
CA ARG A 108 13.55 -12.58 -9.70
C ARG A 108 12.82 -13.79 -9.11
N TYR A 109 11.87 -13.56 -8.21
CA TYR A 109 11.02 -14.60 -7.62
C TYR A 109 9.70 -14.81 -8.36
N GLY A 110 9.42 -13.99 -9.38
CA GLY A 110 8.22 -14.05 -10.21
C GLY A 110 7.50 -12.69 -10.29
N ALA A 111 6.76 -12.50 -11.39
CA ALA A 111 5.96 -11.29 -11.59
C ALA A 111 4.84 -11.14 -10.54
N GLY A 112 4.21 -12.25 -10.11
CA GLY A 112 3.14 -12.22 -9.10
C GLY A 112 3.58 -11.61 -7.76
N PRO A 113 4.62 -12.15 -7.11
CA PRO A 113 5.18 -11.59 -5.87
C PRO A 113 5.58 -10.12 -5.98
N ALA A 114 6.26 -9.74 -7.07
CA ALA A 114 6.66 -8.36 -7.31
C ALA A 114 5.44 -7.43 -7.44
N LEU A 115 4.43 -7.83 -8.22
CA LEU A 115 3.20 -7.04 -8.37
C LEU A 115 2.43 -6.89 -7.06
N MET A 116 2.37 -7.95 -6.24
CA MET A 116 1.74 -7.87 -4.91
C MET A 116 2.51 -6.98 -3.94
N ALA A 117 3.84 -6.99 -4.00
CA ALA A 117 4.68 -6.08 -3.23
C ALA A 117 4.44 -4.61 -3.64
N GLY A 118 4.41 -4.35 -4.95
CA GLY A 118 4.14 -3.03 -5.52
C GLY A 118 2.74 -2.52 -5.17
N TYR A 119 1.72 -3.38 -5.26
CA TYR A 119 0.37 -3.04 -4.81
C TYR A 119 0.34 -2.66 -3.33
N THR A 120 0.91 -3.50 -2.46
CA THR A 120 0.97 -3.23 -1.02
C THR A 120 1.73 -1.93 -0.73
N TRP A 121 2.77 -1.62 -1.51
CA TRP A 121 3.53 -0.39 -1.36
C TRP A 121 2.67 0.84 -1.68
N VAL A 122 1.97 0.82 -2.82
CA VAL A 122 1.07 1.90 -3.24
C VAL A 122 -0.08 2.07 -2.25
N LEU A 123 -0.65 0.97 -1.77
CA LEU A 123 -1.72 0.97 -0.78
C LEU A 123 -1.28 1.63 0.52
N GLY A 124 -0.13 1.23 1.06
CA GLY A 124 0.42 1.81 2.28
C GLY A 124 0.78 3.29 2.13
N GLU A 125 1.37 3.67 1.00
CA GLU A 125 1.74 5.06 0.73
C GLU A 125 0.52 5.97 0.54
N ALA A 126 -0.53 5.47 -0.12
CA ALA A 126 -1.80 6.19 -0.24
C ALA A 126 -2.45 6.41 1.13
N PHE A 127 -2.46 5.39 1.98
CA PHE A 127 -2.98 5.48 3.35
C PHE A 127 -2.17 6.45 4.22
N ARG A 128 -0.83 6.39 4.14
CA ARG A 128 0.09 7.31 4.82
C ARG A 128 -0.17 8.76 4.41
N ARG A 129 -0.30 9.04 3.10
CA ARG A 129 -0.58 10.39 2.59
C ARG A 129 -1.95 10.89 3.05
N HIS A 130 -2.96 10.02 3.10
CA HIS A 130 -4.29 10.35 3.61
C HIS A 130 -4.24 10.80 5.08
N PHE A 131 -3.55 10.06 5.93
CA PHE A 131 -3.37 10.44 7.34
C PHE A 131 -2.51 11.69 7.54
N ALA A 132 -1.45 11.84 6.75
CA ALA A 132 -0.62 13.04 6.76
C ALA A 132 -1.41 14.30 6.36
N ALA A 133 -2.40 14.16 5.48
CA ALA A 133 -3.32 15.23 5.08
C ALA A 133 -4.44 15.50 6.10
N GLY A 134 -4.43 14.85 7.26
CA GLY A 134 -5.44 15.07 8.29
C GLY A 134 -6.63 14.12 8.25
N GLY A 135 -6.72 13.22 7.27
CA GLY A 135 -7.84 12.29 7.10
C GLY A 135 -7.94 11.22 8.19
N SER A 136 -9.14 10.65 8.36
CA SER A 136 -9.41 9.52 9.25
C SER A 136 -9.56 8.21 8.47
N THR A 137 -9.54 7.06 9.16
CA THR A 137 -9.75 5.74 8.53
C THR A 137 -11.08 5.67 7.79
N ARG A 138 -12.16 6.19 8.39
CA ARG A 138 -13.51 6.23 7.82
C ARG A 138 -13.59 7.02 6.51
N ASP A 139 -12.76 8.04 6.35
CA ASP A 139 -12.77 8.91 5.17
C ASP A 139 -11.92 8.35 4.02
N PHE A 140 -11.21 7.24 4.24
CA PHE A 140 -10.38 6.63 3.21
C PHE A 140 -11.23 5.75 2.28
N THR A 141 -11.64 6.33 1.16
CA THR A 141 -12.49 5.67 0.16
C THR A 141 -11.69 5.14 -1.02
N VAL A 142 -12.28 4.23 -1.81
CA VAL A 142 -11.72 3.75 -3.08
C VAL A 142 -11.44 4.89 -4.07
N LYS A 143 -12.25 5.96 -4.03
CA LYS A 143 -12.02 7.16 -4.84
C LYS A 143 -10.74 7.86 -4.40
N ARG A 144 -10.60 8.12 -3.10
CA ARG A 144 -9.40 8.77 -2.51
C ARG A 144 -8.14 7.96 -2.76
N PHE A 145 -8.23 6.63 -2.60
CA PHE A 145 -7.14 5.73 -2.93
C PHE A 145 -6.71 5.88 -4.40
N ARG A 146 -7.67 5.84 -5.35
CA ARG A 146 -7.36 5.98 -6.79
C ARG A 146 -6.73 7.33 -7.13
N GLU A 147 -7.21 8.41 -6.53
CA GLU A 147 -6.61 9.75 -6.69
C GLU A 147 -5.15 9.74 -6.28
N ILE A 148 -4.85 9.29 -5.06
CA ILE A 148 -3.47 9.29 -4.55
C ILE A 148 -2.59 8.27 -5.30
N ALA A 149 -3.13 7.10 -5.65
CA ALA A 149 -2.40 6.09 -6.41
C ALA A 149 -2.00 6.60 -7.79
N ARG A 150 -2.80 7.48 -8.41
CA ARG A 150 -2.48 8.11 -9.69
C ARG A 150 -1.29 9.04 -9.58
N ASP A 151 -1.20 9.79 -8.48
CA ASP A 151 -0.07 10.68 -8.21
C ASP A 151 1.21 9.91 -7.85
N LEU A 152 1.08 8.67 -7.36
CA LEU A 152 2.20 7.80 -7.02
C LEU A 152 2.81 7.12 -8.25
N MET A 153 2.07 7.05 -9.34
CA MET A 153 2.47 6.38 -10.57
C MET A 153 2.78 7.41 -11.66
N PRO A 154 3.61 7.04 -12.65
CA PRO A 154 3.77 7.85 -13.85
C PRO A 154 2.39 8.11 -14.50
N GLN A 155 2.18 9.34 -15.00
CA GLN A 155 0.92 9.75 -15.62
C GLN A 155 0.54 8.80 -16.77
N GLY A 156 -0.69 8.27 -16.74
CA GLY A 156 -1.21 7.29 -17.71
C GLY A 156 -1.70 5.96 -17.11
N SER A 157 -1.49 5.73 -15.81
CA SER A 157 -1.68 4.41 -15.19
C SER A 157 -3.04 4.12 -14.54
N LEU A 158 -3.94 5.10 -14.43
CA LEU A 158 -5.25 4.97 -13.74
C LEU A 158 -6.37 5.79 -14.42
N GLY A 159 -6.40 5.75 -15.76
CA GLY A 159 -7.47 6.30 -16.60
C GLY A 159 -8.66 5.36 -16.70
#